data_AF-A0A3B0YND4-F1
#
_entry.id   AF-A0A3B0YND4-F1
#
_cell.length_a   1.000
_cell.length_b   1.000
_cell.length_c   1.000
_cell.angle_alpha   90.00
_cell.angle_beta   90.00
_cell.angle_gamma   90.00
#
_symmetry.space_group_name_H-M   'P 1'
#
loop_
_entity.id
_entity.type
_entity.pdbx_description
1 polymer ?
#
loop_
_entity_poly.entity_id
_entity_poly.type
_entity_poly.pdbx_seq_one_letter_code
_entity_poly.pdbx_strand_id
1 'polypeptide(L)'
;MYWRLSGFYFFYFASLGALIPYWGLYLKSQGFNAVQIGELIAIIMATKIVAPNIWGWIADHTGRRMTIIRIASLLAAISFSAVFFVQGYAWLALVMVVFSFFWNAALPQFEATTLNHLGDEAHRYSTIRLWGSIGFIITVSSLGVLFDYTGTGSLPLILVLLFTAIWLS
;
A
#
# COMPACT_ATOMS: atom_id res chain seq x y z
N MET A 1 22.15 2.00 -3.91
CA MET A 1 20.83 2.55 -4.26
C MET A 1 19.87 1.47 -4.74
N TYR A 2 20.29 0.56 -5.63
CA TYR A 2 19.51 -0.60 -6.10
C TYR A 2 18.77 -1.36 -4.99
N TRP A 3 19.44 -1.74 -3.91
CA TRP A 3 18.82 -2.49 -2.80
C TRP A 3 17.71 -1.73 -2.06
N ARG A 4 17.82 -0.41 -1.92
CA ARG A 4 16.76 0.41 -1.30
C ARG A 4 15.54 0.53 -2.22
N LEU A 5 15.80 0.69 -3.53
CA LEU A 5 14.75 0.74 -4.55
C LEU A 5 13.98 -0.59 -4.62
N SER A 6 14.72 -1.70 -4.69
CA SER A 6 14.14 -3.05 -4.71
C SER A 6 13.39 -3.38 -3.42
N GLY A 7 13.90 -2.96 -2.26
CA GLY A 7 13.24 -3.15 -0.96
C GLY A 7 11.88 -2.47 -0.89
N PHE A 8 11.80 -1.21 -1.35
CA PHE A 8 10.52 -0.49 -1.43
C PHE A 8 9.53 -1.20 -2.35
N TYR A 9 9.95 -1.62 -3.56
CA TYR A 9 9.09 -2.39 -4.47
C TYR A 9 8.62 -3.69 -3.83
N PHE A 10 9.52 -4.42 -3.17
CA PHE A 10 9.19 -5.66 -2.49
C PHE A 10 8.09 -5.44 -1.44
N PHE A 11 8.27 -4.50 -0.51
CA PHE A 11 7.29 -4.27 0.56
C PHE A 11 6.00 -3.63 0.04
N TYR A 12 6.07 -2.77 -0.97
CA TYR A 12 4.87 -2.17 -1.57
C TYR A 12 4.00 -3.24 -2.24
N PHE A 13 4.60 -4.11 -3.05
CA PHE A 13 3.85 -5.20 -3.69
C PHE A 13 3.48 -6.33 -2.72
N ALA A 14 4.27 -6.57 -1.68
CA ALA A 14 3.85 -7.40 -0.56
C ALA A 14 2.58 -6.85 0.10
N SER A 15 2.51 -5.53 0.36
CA SER A 15 1.31 -4.90 0.91
C SER A 15 0.09 -5.04 -0.02
N LEU A 16 0.28 -4.95 -1.33
CA LEU A 16 -0.77 -5.23 -2.31
C LEU A 16 -1.24 -6.69 -2.26
N GLY A 17 -0.29 -7.61 -2.14
CA GLY A 17 -0.56 -9.05 -2.01
C GLY A 17 -1.29 -9.42 -0.72
N ALA A 18 -1.06 -8.70 0.36
CA ALA A 18 -1.81 -8.86 1.60
C ALA A 18 -3.20 -8.19 1.53
N LEU A 19 -3.27 -6.97 1.00
CA LEU A 19 -4.48 -6.16 1.04
C LEU A 19 -5.55 -6.65 0.05
N ILE A 20 -5.21 -6.80 -1.24
CA ILE A 20 -6.21 -7.03 -2.30
C ILE A 20 -7.02 -8.32 -2.09
N PRO A 21 -6.39 -9.49 -1.88
CA PRO A 21 -7.15 -10.74 -1.76
C PRO A 21 -7.79 -10.93 -0.37
N TYR A 22 -7.21 -10.38 0.70
CA TYR A 22 -7.64 -10.73 2.07
C TYR A 22 -8.42 -9.63 2.79
N TRP A 23 -8.34 -8.37 2.37
CA TRP A 23 -9.03 -7.28 3.06
C TRP A 23 -10.55 -7.46 3.07
N GLY A 24 -11.13 -7.89 1.94
CA GLY A 24 -12.55 -8.22 1.87
C GLY A 24 -12.95 -9.39 2.79
N LEU A 25 -12.09 -10.41 2.90
CA LEU A 25 -12.32 -11.53 3.82
C LEU A 25 -12.20 -11.09 5.28
N TYR A 26 -11.29 -10.18 5.61
CA TYR A 26 -11.18 -9.58 6.94
C TYR A 26 -12.44 -8.80 7.29
N LEU A 27 -12.91 -7.91 6.42
CA LEU A 27 -14.15 -7.18 6.68
C LEU A 27 -15.36 -8.12 6.83
N LYS A 28 -15.43 -9.19 6.02
CA LYS A 28 -16.46 -10.21 6.17
C LYS A 28 -16.38 -10.93 7.53
N SER A 29 -15.17 -11.25 8.03
CA SER A 29 -15.01 -11.89 9.33
C SER A 29 -15.32 -10.95 10.51
N GLN A 30 -15.23 -9.64 10.30
CA GLN A 30 -15.71 -8.61 11.24
C GLN A 30 -17.24 -8.40 11.20
N GLY A 31 -17.98 -9.13 10.34
CA GLY A 31 -19.43 -9.07 10.27
C GLY A 31 -19.99 -7.99 9.33
N PHE A 32 -19.15 -7.33 8.52
CA PHE A 32 -19.63 -6.39 7.50
C PHE A 32 -20.38 -7.13 6.38
N ASN A 33 -21.46 -6.52 5.89
CA ASN A 33 -22.22 -7.06 4.76
C ASN A 33 -21.54 -6.76 3.41
N ALA A 34 -22.00 -7.42 2.35
CA ALA A 34 -21.39 -7.30 1.02
C ALA A 34 -21.40 -5.86 0.45
N VAL A 35 -22.43 -5.07 0.75
CA VAL A 35 -22.53 -3.67 0.31
C VAL A 35 -21.46 -2.83 0.99
N GLN A 36 -21.35 -2.93 2.32
CA GLN A 36 -20.35 -2.21 3.10
C GLN A 36 -18.92 -2.57 2.69
N ILE A 37 -18.66 -3.86 2.42
CA ILE A 37 -17.35 -4.29 1.91
C ILE A 37 -17.07 -3.66 0.54
N GLY A 38 -18.06 -3.68 -0.36
CA GLY A 38 -17.97 -3.06 -1.67
C GLY A 38 -17.65 -1.57 -1.60
N GLU A 39 -18.33 -0.84 -0.70
CA GLU A 39 -18.10 0.59 -0.46
C GLU A 39 -16.69 0.86 0.07
N LEU A 40 -16.24 0.09 1.07
CA LEU A 40 -14.90 0.24 1.65
C LEU A 40 -13.79 -0.05 0.63
N ILE A 41 -13.99 -1.04 -0.25
CA ILE A 41 -13.06 -1.31 -1.35
C ILE A 41 -13.13 -0.19 -2.41
N ALA A 42 -14.32 0.31 -2.71
CA ALA A 42 -14.52 1.40 -3.66
C ALA A 42 -13.79 2.69 -3.22
N ILE A 43 -13.72 2.98 -1.92
CA ILE A 43 -12.93 4.11 -1.37
C ILE A 43 -11.47 4.04 -1.82
N ILE A 44 -10.84 2.87 -1.75
CA ILE A 44 -9.44 2.66 -2.15
C ILE A 44 -9.26 2.99 -3.63
N MET A 45 -10.21 2.57 -4.47
CA MET A 45 -10.17 2.80 -5.92
C MET A 45 -10.48 4.26 -6.28
N ALA A 46 -11.46 4.88 -5.62
CA ALA A 46 -11.83 6.28 -5.85
C ALA A 46 -10.66 7.22 -5.52
N THR A 47 -10.02 7.01 -4.37
CA THR A 47 -8.83 7.78 -3.99
C THR A 47 -7.65 7.55 -4.93
N LYS A 48 -7.53 6.37 -5.54
CA LYS A 48 -6.49 6.09 -6.55
C LYS A 48 -6.64 6.92 -7.82
N ILE A 49 -7.83 7.44 -8.13
CA ILE A 49 -8.05 8.35 -9.26
C ILE A 49 -7.52 9.76 -8.93
N VAL A 50 -7.76 10.22 -7.71
CA VAL A 50 -7.51 11.62 -7.31
C VAL A 50 -6.10 11.81 -6.74
N ALA A 51 -5.65 10.90 -5.87
CA ALA A 51 -4.42 11.06 -5.11
C ALA A 51 -3.16 11.18 -5.99
N PRO A 52 -2.91 10.32 -7.01
CA PRO A 52 -1.73 10.44 -7.85
C PRO A 52 -1.61 11.79 -8.55
N ASN A 53 -2.73 12.38 -8.99
CA ASN A 53 -2.74 13.67 -9.66
C ASN A 53 -2.34 14.82 -8.70
N ILE A 54 -2.93 14.82 -7.49
CA ILE A 54 -2.62 15.85 -6.48
C ILE A 54 -1.16 15.75 -6.05
N TRP A 55 -0.69 14.54 -5.70
CA TRP A 55 0.69 14.34 -5.29
C TRP A 55 1.68 14.53 -6.45
N GLY A 56 1.28 14.20 -7.67
CA GLY A 56 1.90 14.60 -8.94
C GLY A 56 2.29 16.06 -8.95
N TRP A 57 1.25 16.89 -8.89
CA TRP A 57 1.38 18.34 -8.93
C TRP A 57 2.23 18.89 -7.77
N ILE A 58 2.02 18.42 -6.54
CA ILE A 58 2.81 18.84 -5.36
C ILE A 58 4.29 18.49 -5.54
N ALA A 59 4.59 17.29 -6.03
CA ALA A 59 5.95 16.81 -6.22
C ALA A 59 6.68 17.57 -7.33
N ASP A 60 5.96 17.94 -8.39
CA ASP A 60 6.50 18.75 -9.49
C ASP A 60 6.82 20.19 -9.03
N HIS A 61 5.95 20.80 -8.21
CA HIS A 61 6.16 22.17 -7.72
C HIS A 61 7.23 22.29 -6.62
N THR A 62 7.34 21.28 -5.77
CA THR A 62 8.31 21.30 -4.67
C THR A 62 9.69 20.77 -5.06
N GLY A 63 9.77 19.97 -6.13
CA GLY A 63 11.00 19.26 -6.54
C GLY A 63 11.48 18.20 -5.54
N ARG A 64 10.74 17.94 -4.45
CA ARG A 64 11.15 17.08 -3.32
C ARG A 64 10.41 15.75 -3.30
N ARG A 65 10.37 15.05 -4.44
CA ARG A 65 9.62 13.78 -4.62
C ARG A 65 9.89 12.75 -3.53
N MET A 66 11.16 12.53 -3.17
CA MET A 66 11.54 11.51 -2.18
C MET A 66 11.07 11.86 -0.76
N THR A 67 11.08 13.14 -0.38
CA THR A 67 10.55 13.59 0.91
C THR A 67 9.05 13.39 0.99
N ILE A 68 8.33 13.67 -0.11
CA ILE A 68 6.89 13.46 -0.21
C ILE A 68 6.56 11.97 -0.05
N ILE A 69 7.27 11.09 -0.76
CA ILE A 69 7.08 9.64 -0.64
C ILE A 69 7.26 9.17 0.80
N ARG A 70 8.34 9.61 1.49
CA ARG A 70 8.58 9.22 2.88
C ARG A 70 7.49 9.69 3.83
N ILE A 71 7.05 10.95 3.69
CA ILE A 71 5.98 11.51 4.53
C ILE A 71 4.66 10.79 4.24
N ALA A 72 4.33 10.56 2.96
CA ALA A 72 3.12 9.85 2.57
C ALA A 72 3.11 8.40 3.09
N SER A 73 4.23 7.66 2.97
CA SER A 73 4.33 6.30 3.52
C SER A 73 4.19 6.27 5.05
N LEU A 74 4.78 7.24 5.75
CA LEU A 74 4.63 7.36 7.20
C LEU A 74 3.18 7.64 7.60
N LEU A 75 2.55 8.62 6.95
CA LEU A 75 1.15 8.98 7.21
C LEU A 75 0.20 7.84 6.83
N ALA A 76 0.49 7.08 5.78
CA ALA A 76 -0.25 5.87 5.43
C ALA A 76 -0.14 4.82 6.55
N ALA A 77 1.06 4.55 7.07
CA ALA A 77 1.24 3.59 8.16
C ALA A 77 0.52 4.04 9.45
N ILE A 78 0.65 5.32 9.83
CA ILE A 78 -0.01 5.88 11.02
C ILE A 78 -1.54 5.85 10.86
N SER A 79 -2.06 6.32 9.74
CA SER A 79 -3.50 6.35 9.48
C SER A 79 -4.08 4.94 9.42
N PHE A 80 -3.40 3.97 8.77
CA PHE A 80 -3.87 2.59 8.75
C PHE A 80 -3.85 1.93 10.15
N SER A 81 -2.90 2.29 11.01
CA SER A 81 -2.87 1.82 12.40
C SER A 81 -4.12 2.22 13.19
N ALA A 82 -4.86 3.23 12.71
CA ALA A 82 -6.13 3.63 13.32
C ALA A 82 -7.24 2.57 13.19
N VAL A 83 -7.05 1.53 12.36
CA VAL A 83 -7.98 0.39 12.22
C VAL A 83 -8.22 -0.36 13.53
N PHE A 84 -7.27 -0.31 14.47
CA PHE A 84 -7.34 -1.06 15.73
C PHE A 84 -8.20 -0.41 16.82
N PHE A 85 -8.58 0.87 16.69
CA PHE A 85 -9.26 1.58 17.77
C PHE A 85 -10.77 1.31 17.83
N VAL A 86 -11.46 1.42 16.69
CA VAL A 86 -12.93 1.34 16.63
C VAL A 86 -13.36 0.48 15.45
N GLN A 87 -14.14 -0.56 15.73
CA GLN A 87 -14.60 -1.53 14.72
C GLN A 87 -15.96 -1.13 14.14
N GLY A 88 -16.11 0.14 13.76
CA GLY A 88 -17.34 0.69 13.19
C GLY A 88 -17.19 1.04 11.71
N TYR A 89 -18.26 0.88 10.94
CA TYR A 89 -18.27 1.19 9.49
C TYR A 89 -17.75 2.59 9.19
N ALA A 90 -18.31 3.63 9.83
CA ALA A 90 -17.94 5.02 9.57
C ALA A 90 -16.48 5.32 9.92
N TRP A 91 -15.98 4.71 11.00
CA TRP A 91 -14.57 4.83 11.39
C TRP A 91 -13.66 4.17 10.37
N LEU A 92 -13.95 2.92 10.00
CA LEU A 92 -13.18 2.22 8.97
C LEU A 92 -13.22 2.97 7.64
N ALA A 93 -14.36 3.50 7.22
CA ALA A 93 -14.46 4.31 6.01
C ALA A 93 -13.53 5.53 6.06
N LEU A 94 -13.52 6.27 7.19
CA LEU A 94 -12.62 7.40 7.39
C LEU A 94 -11.15 6.96 7.35
N VAL A 95 -10.79 5.89 8.07
CA VAL A 95 -9.44 5.32 8.07
C VAL A 95 -9.02 4.97 6.65
N MET A 96 -9.89 4.27 5.90
CA MET A 96 -9.63 3.86 4.53
C MET A 96 -9.42 5.05 3.60
N VAL A 97 -10.23 6.11 3.70
CA VAL A 97 -10.07 7.34 2.89
C VAL A 97 -8.70 7.99 3.15
N VAL A 98 -8.37 8.21 4.43
CA VAL A 98 -7.13 8.90 4.82
C VAL A 98 -5.91 8.06 4.42
N PHE A 99 -5.93 6.77 4.76
CA PHE A 99 -4.87 5.83 4.40
C PHE A 99 -4.66 5.76 2.89
N SER A 100 -5.72 5.51 2.12
CA SER A 100 -5.60 5.28 0.68
C SER A 100 -5.19 6.55 -0.06
N PHE A 101 -5.55 7.74 0.44
CA PHE A 101 -5.06 9.00 -0.10
C PHE A 101 -3.54 9.14 -0.02
N PHE A 102 -2.93 8.76 1.10
CA PHE A 102 -1.48 8.80 1.27
C PHE A 102 -0.78 7.63 0.58
N TRP A 103 -1.34 6.42 0.67
CA TRP A 103 -0.71 5.23 0.10
C TRP A 103 -0.66 5.26 -1.44
N ASN A 104 -1.73 5.73 -2.10
CA ASN A 104 -1.78 5.84 -3.56
C ASN A 104 -0.80 6.89 -4.13
N ALA A 105 -0.25 7.79 -3.30
CA ALA A 105 0.77 8.75 -3.70
C ALA A 105 2.13 8.10 -3.98
N ALA A 106 2.41 6.98 -3.30
CA ALA A 106 3.77 6.48 -3.16
C ALA A 106 4.27 5.84 -4.45
N LEU A 107 3.50 4.94 -5.08
CA LEU A 107 3.93 4.19 -6.26
C LEU A 107 4.23 5.07 -7.49
N PRO A 108 3.34 5.97 -7.94
CA PRO A 108 3.58 6.76 -9.16
C PRO A 108 4.80 7.68 -9.02
N GLN A 109 4.97 8.29 -7.84
CA GLN A 109 6.12 9.13 -7.55
C GLN A 109 7.42 8.33 -7.49
N PHE A 110 7.34 7.11 -6.94
CA PHE A 110 8.47 6.21 -6.86
C PHE A 110 8.90 5.69 -8.24
N GLU A 111 7.94 5.32 -9.09
CA GLU A 111 8.18 4.94 -10.48
C GLU A 111 8.83 6.10 -11.25
N ALA A 112 8.29 7.31 -11.15
CA ALA A 112 8.86 8.50 -11.78
C ALA A 112 10.29 8.78 -11.29
N THR A 113 10.55 8.65 -9.99
CA THR A 113 11.89 8.83 -9.42
C THR A 113 12.87 7.76 -9.90
N THR A 114 12.41 6.51 -9.97
CA THR A 114 13.22 5.37 -10.44
C THR A 114 13.59 5.54 -11.91
N LEU A 115 12.62 5.84 -12.77
CA LEU A 115 12.86 6.04 -14.21
C LEU A 115 13.77 7.25 -14.48
N ASN A 116 13.54 8.38 -13.82
CA ASN A 116 14.42 9.55 -13.93
C ASN A 116 15.86 9.24 -13.48
N HIS A 117 16.05 8.34 -12.52
CA HIS A 117 17.36 7.96 -12.05
C HIS A 117 18.06 6.93 -12.95
N LEU A 118 17.30 6.03 -13.57
CA LEU A 118 17.87 5.03 -14.49
C LEU A 118 18.25 5.64 -15.85
N GLY A 119 17.55 6.67 -16.32
CA GLY A 119 17.87 7.34 -17.60
C GLY A 119 17.98 6.33 -18.76
N ASP A 120 19.14 6.29 -19.41
CA ASP A 120 19.43 5.38 -20.53
C ASP A 120 19.53 3.89 -20.13
N GLU A 121 19.65 3.58 -18.83
CA GLU A 121 19.70 2.20 -18.33
C GLU A 121 18.31 1.60 -18.04
N ALA A 122 17.27 2.02 -18.76
CA ALA A 122 15.89 1.58 -18.57
C ALA A 122 15.70 0.05 -18.49
N HIS A 123 16.61 -0.75 -19.08
CA HIS A 123 16.59 -2.21 -18.96
C HIS A 123 16.65 -2.71 -17.51
N ARG A 124 17.36 -2.01 -16.61
CA ARG A 124 17.52 -2.39 -15.18
C ARG A 124 16.23 -2.19 -14.37
N TYR A 125 15.28 -1.42 -14.90
CA TYR A 125 13.97 -1.21 -14.28
C TYR A 125 13.22 -2.53 -14.13
N SER A 126 13.30 -3.38 -15.15
CA SER A 126 12.67 -4.71 -15.15
C SER A 126 13.15 -5.57 -13.98
N THR A 127 14.46 -5.52 -13.67
CA THR A 127 15.07 -6.26 -12.56
C THR A 127 14.67 -5.71 -11.20
N ILE A 128 14.51 -4.38 -11.07
CA ILE A 128 14.00 -3.75 -9.84
C ILE A 128 12.53 -4.14 -9.63
N ARG A 129 11.71 -4.09 -10.69
CA ARG A 129 10.29 -4.43 -10.64
C ARG A 129 10.03 -5.92 -10.34
N LEU A 130 10.95 -6.79 -10.74
CA LEU A 130 10.88 -8.23 -10.46
C LEU A 130 10.79 -8.53 -8.95
N TRP A 131 11.48 -7.75 -8.10
CA TRP A 131 11.36 -7.86 -6.64
C TRP A 131 9.95 -7.56 -6.14
N GLY A 132 9.21 -6.67 -6.81
CA GLY A 132 7.80 -6.44 -6.52
C GLY A 132 6.95 -7.70 -6.75
N SER A 133 7.11 -8.35 -7.90
CA SER A 133 6.40 -9.61 -8.20
C SER A 133 6.74 -10.71 -7.19
N ILE A 134 8.02 -10.85 -6.80
CA ILE A 134 8.44 -11.79 -5.77
C ILE A 134 7.74 -11.48 -4.44
N GLY A 135 7.74 -10.22 -4.01
CA GLY A 135 7.08 -9.79 -2.77
C GLY A 135 5.58 -10.07 -2.78
N PHE A 136 4.91 -9.82 -3.91
CA PHE A 136 3.50 -10.14 -4.08
C PHE A 136 3.22 -11.65 -3.95
N ILE A 137 3.95 -12.48 -4.70
CA ILE A 137 3.75 -13.95 -4.73
C ILE A 137 4.01 -14.54 -3.35
N ILE A 138 5.15 -14.22 -2.74
CA ILE A 138 5.50 -14.72 -1.40
C ILE A 138 4.41 -14.32 -0.40
N THR A 139 3.97 -13.06 -0.43
CA THR A 139 2.97 -12.58 0.55
C THR A 139 1.62 -13.23 0.35
N VAL A 140 1.10 -13.29 -0.89
CA VAL A 140 -0.16 -13.97 -1.19
C VAL A 140 -0.11 -15.44 -0.77
N SER A 141 0.90 -16.19 -1.22
CA SER A 141 0.95 -17.61 -0.94
C SER A 141 1.16 -17.90 0.55
N SER A 142 2.03 -17.14 1.23
CA SER A 142 2.29 -17.34 2.66
C SER A 142 1.09 -16.97 3.53
N LEU A 143 0.43 -15.84 3.23
CA LEU A 143 -0.76 -15.42 3.98
C LEU A 143 -1.97 -16.30 3.72
N GLY A 144 -2.13 -16.84 2.51
CA GLY A 144 -3.16 -17.84 2.22
C GLY A 144 -3.05 -19.03 3.16
N VAL A 145 -1.86 -19.65 3.22
CA VAL A 145 -1.60 -20.77 4.13
C VAL A 145 -1.80 -20.36 5.60
N LEU A 146 -1.32 -19.19 6.00
CA LEU A 146 -1.48 -18.71 7.38
C LEU A 146 -2.95 -18.54 7.77
N PHE A 147 -3.77 -17.97 6.88
CA PHE A 147 -5.18 -17.69 7.16
C PHE A 147 -6.06 -18.93 7.10
N ASP A 148 -5.64 -19.99 6.40
CA ASP A 148 -6.30 -21.30 6.50
C ASP A 148 -6.26 -21.86 7.93
N TYR A 149 -5.19 -21.57 8.70
CA TYR A 149 -5.06 -22.02 10.09
C TYR A 149 -5.53 -21.00 11.14
N THR A 150 -5.28 -19.71 10.91
CA THR A 150 -5.46 -18.65 11.93
C THR A 150 -6.64 -17.71 11.66
N GLY A 151 -7.27 -17.82 10.48
CA GLY A 151 -8.25 -16.85 10.00
C GLY A 151 -7.61 -15.50 9.67
N THR A 152 -8.44 -14.52 9.28
CA THR A 152 -7.97 -13.21 8.80
C THR A 152 -7.68 -12.18 9.90
N GLY A 153 -7.77 -12.56 11.19
CA GLY A 153 -7.65 -11.63 12.31
C GLY A 153 -6.29 -10.96 12.45
N SER A 154 -5.22 -11.61 11.98
CA SER A 154 -3.85 -11.08 12.01
C SER A 154 -3.53 -10.14 10.84
N LEU A 155 -4.41 -10.06 9.83
CA LEU A 155 -4.19 -9.26 8.61
C LEU A 155 -3.90 -7.78 8.90
N PRO A 156 -4.65 -7.06 9.75
CA PRO A 156 -4.38 -5.64 9.99
C PRO A 156 -2.98 -5.40 10.56
N LEU A 157 -2.49 -6.31 11.40
CA LEU A 157 -1.14 -6.21 11.98
C LEU A 157 -0.08 -6.40 10.91
N ILE A 158 -0.25 -7.41 10.05
CA ILE A 158 0.65 -7.65 8.92
C ILE A 158 0.70 -6.44 7.99
N LEU A 159 -0.45 -5.83 7.69
CA LEU A 159 -0.53 -4.63 6.85
C LEU A 159 0.18 -3.43 7.49
N VAL A 160 0.02 -3.17 8.79
CA VAL A 160 0.79 -2.13 9.49
C VAL A 160 2.29 -2.41 9.40
N LEU A 161 2.73 -3.64 9.64
CA LEU A 161 4.14 -4.02 9.53
C LEU A 161 4.68 -3.80 8.11
N LEU A 162 3.90 -4.13 7.07
CA LEU A 162 4.29 -3.89 5.69
C LEU A 162 4.35 -2.38 5.37
N PHE A 163 3.37 -1.58 5.79
CA PHE A 163 3.39 -0.13 5.57
C PHE A 163 4.53 0.57 6.30
N THR A 164 4.85 0.14 7.52
CA THR A 164 6.04 0.64 8.24
C THR A 164 7.35 0.20 7.55
N ALA A 165 7.43 -1.01 7.02
CA ALA A 165 8.59 -1.48 6.25
C ALA A 165 8.80 -0.66 4.96
N ILE A 166 7.72 -0.28 4.25
CA ILE A 166 7.77 0.62 3.09
C ILE A 166 8.37 1.99 3.48
N TRP A 167 8.03 2.51 4.66
CA TRP A 167 8.59 3.78 5.14
C TRP A 167 10.09 3.68 5.48
N LEU A 168 10.54 2.52 5.99
CA LEU A 168 11.92 2.30 6.40
C LEU A 168 12.91 2.00 5.26
N SER A 169 12.44 1.48 4.11
CA SER A 169 13.28 1.17 2.93
C SER A 169 13.81 2.42 2.22
#